data_AF-A0A947W5X9-F1
#
_entry.id   AF-A0A947W5X9-F1
#
_cell.length_a   1.000
_cell.length_b   1.000
_cell.length_c   1.000
_cell.angle_alpha   90.00
_cell.angle_beta   90.00
_cell.angle_gamma   90.00
#
_symmetry.space_group_name_H-M   'P 1'
#
loop_
_entity.id
_entity.type
_entity.pdbx_description
1 polymer ?
#
loop_
_entity_poly.entity_id
_entity_poly.type
_entity_poly.pdbx_seq_one_letter_code
_entity_poly.pdbx_strand_id
1 'polypeptide(L)'
;MAKSKKIIVQGKQISVIPHKENDDFISLTDMLKAKDGDFFISDWLRNRNTVEFLGFWEKLHNPNFNYGEFAVIKSKTGLNSYKISVKEWVKKTNAIGLKAAAGQYG
;
A
#
# COMPACT_ATOMS: atom_id res chain seq x y z
N MET A 1 -2.07 -22.15 -6.34
CA MET A 1 -1.57 -20.78 -6.09
C MET A 1 -0.44 -20.54 -7.08
N ALA A 2 -0.51 -19.49 -7.90
CA ALA A 2 0.53 -19.21 -8.88
C ALA A 2 1.87 -18.92 -8.16
N LYS A 3 2.97 -19.47 -8.68
CA LYS A 3 4.33 -19.24 -8.16
C LYS A 3 4.60 -17.72 -8.14
N SER A 4 5.05 -17.17 -7.02
CA SER A 4 5.49 -15.78 -6.95
C SER A 4 6.63 -15.58 -7.95
N LYS A 5 6.47 -14.60 -8.84
CA LYS A 5 7.54 -14.19 -9.76
C LYS A 5 8.51 -13.29 -8.98
N LYS A 6 9.78 -13.27 -9.37
CA LYS A 6 10.77 -12.36 -8.78
C LYS A 6 11.39 -11.53 -9.90
N ILE A 7 11.58 -10.25 -9.63
CA ILE A 7 12.29 -9.32 -10.52
C ILE A 7 13.52 -8.78 -9.81
N ILE A 8 14.54 -8.41 -10.57
CA ILE A 8 15.74 -7.75 -10.04
C ILE A 8 15.64 -6.27 -10.33
N VAL A 9 15.63 -5.44 -9.28
CA VAL A 9 15.62 -3.99 -9.39
C VAL A 9 16.77 -3.46 -8.56
N GLN A 10 17.66 -2.69 -9.18
CA GLN A 10 18.86 -2.14 -8.53
C GLN A 10 19.68 -3.20 -7.77
N GLY A 11 19.86 -4.39 -8.38
CA GLY A 11 20.62 -5.50 -7.80
C GLY A 11 19.89 -6.29 -6.70
N LYS A 12 18.60 -6.03 -6.46
CA LYS A 12 17.84 -6.66 -5.37
C LYS A 12 16.62 -7.42 -5.88
N GLN A 13 16.35 -8.56 -5.27
CA GLN A 13 15.18 -9.38 -5.60
C GLN A 13 13.92 -8.80 -4.96
N ILE A 14 12.95 -8.46 -5.79
CA ILE A 14 11.62 -8.03 -5.36
C ILE A 14 10.60 -9.07 -5.79
N SER A 15 9.75 -9.49 -4.85
CA SER A 15 8.66 -10.42 -5.12
C SER A 15 7.51 -9.72 -5.86
N VAL A 16 7.03 -10.36 -6.91
CA VAL A 16 5.79 -10.02 -7.63
C VAL A 16 4.76 -11.08 -7.29
N ILE A 17 3.66 -10.64 -6.70
CA ILE A 17 2.57 -11.46 -6.19
C ILE A 17 1.46 -11.45 -7.25
N PRO A 18 1.23 -12.57 -7.94
CA PRO A 18 0.22 -12.63 -8.98
C PRO A 18 -1.17 -12.35 -8.41
N HIS A 19 -1.93 -11.50 -9.08
CA HIS A 19 -3.35 -11.30 -8.80
C HIS A 19 -4.20 -11.69 -10.00
N LYS A 20 -5.51 -11.85 -9.79
CA LYS A 20 -6.42 -12.17 -10.88
C LYS A 20 -6.45 -11.01 -11.89
N GLU A 21 -6.69 -11.32 -13.16
CA GLU A 21 -7.04 -10.37 -14.24
C GLU A 21 -6.03 -9.24 -14.55
N ASN A 22 -4.72 -9.52 -14.46
CA ASN A 22 -3.57 -8.66 -14.85
C ASN A 22 -3.04 -7.63 -13.83
N ASP A 23 -3.55 -7.58 -12.60
CA ASP A 23 -3.06 -6.62 -11.59
C ASP A 23 -2.04 -7.25 -10.62
N ASP A 24 -0.87 -7.63 -11.13
CA ASP A 24 0.21 -8.17 -10.29
C ASP A 24 0.67 -7.15 -9.23
N PHE A 25 0.79 -7.57 -7.97
CA PHE A 25 1.29 -6.72 -6.88
C PHE A 25 2.81 -6.80 -6.77
N ILE A 26 3.44 -5.68 -6.48
CA ILE A 26 4.88 -5.61 -6.14
C ILE A 26 5.05 -5.56 -4.62
N SER A 27 5.97 -6.37 -4.08
CA SER A 27 6.29 -6.40 -2.66
C SER A 27 7.06 -5.15 -2.21
N LEU A 28 6.36 -4.20 -1.60
CA LEU A 28 6.97 -3.01 -1.00
C LEU A 28 7.91 -3.36 0.17
N THR A 29 7.64 -4.43 0.91
CA THR A 29 8.51 -4.87 2.00
C THR A 29 9.88 -5.32 1.50
N ASP A 30 9.95 -5.99 0.35
CA ASP A 30 11.23 -6.36 -0.27
C ASP A 30 11.97 -5.12 -0.80
N MET A 31 11.24 -4.10 -1.28
CA MET A 31 11.81 -2.80 -1.64
C MET A 31 12.34 -2.00 -0.45
N LEU A 32 11.85 -2.24 0.77
CA LEU A 32 12.30 -1.53 1.97
C LEU A 32 13.48 -2.22 2.63
N LYS A 33 13.53 -3.57 2.65
CA LYS A 33 14.74 -4.32 3.04
C LYS A 33 15.98 -3.91 2.24
N ALA A 34 15.77 -3.33 1.06
CA ALA A 34 16.80 -2.78 0.21
C ALA A 34 17.44 -1.49 0.74
N LYS A 35 16.76 -0.71 1.57
CA LYS A 35 17.21 0.62 1.98
C LYS A 35 17.64 0.57 3.44
N ASP A 36 18.83 1.10 3.75
CA ASP A 36 19.25 1.24 5.13
C ASP A 36 18.31 2.20 5.87
N GLY A 37 17.71 1.74 6.98
CA GLY A 37 16.83 2.51 7.87
C GLY A 37 15.46 1.88 8.12
N ASP A 38 14.87 2.24 9.26
CA ASP A 38 13.52 1.81 9.68
C ASP A 38 12.41 2.59 8.96
N PHE A 39 12.41 2.57 7.62
CA PHE A 39 11.33 3.15 6.83
C PHE A 39 10.12 2.22 6.83
N PHE A 40 9.05 2.61 7.52
CA PHE A 40 7.82 1.83 7.57
C PHE A 40 6.83 2.27 6.47
N ILE A 41 6.14 1.30 5.86
CA ILE A 41 5.05 1.56 4.89
C ILE A 41 3.95 2.45 5.51
N SER A 42 3.76 2.40 6.83
CA SER A 42 2.84 3.26 7.55
C SER A 42 3.20 4.75 7.48
N ASP A 43 4.48 5.12 7.34
CA ASP A 43 4.88 6.52 7.20
C ASP A 43 4.51 7.08 5.82
N TRP A 44 4.40 6.23 4.80
CA TRP A 44 3.86 6.64 3.50
C TRP A 44 2.40 7.08 3.61
N LEU A 45 1.61 6.42 4.46
CA LEU A 45 0.21 6.79 4.73
C LEU A 45 0.06 8.03 5.64
N ARG A 46 1.17 8.58 6.14
CA ARG A 46 1.18 9.90 6.80
C ARG A 46 1.51 11.03 5.85
N ASN A 47 2.18 10.74 4.74
CA ASN A 47 2.49 11.74 3.74
C ASN A 47 1.23 12.09 2.95
N ARG A 48 0.86 13.37 2.97
CA ARG A 48 -0.34 13.86 2.28
C ARG A 48 -0.28 13.63 0.77
N ASN A 49 0.86 13.87 0.15
CA ASN A 49 1.02 13.67 -1.29
C ASN A 49 0.82 12.21 -1.66
N THR A 50 1.37 11.29 -0.86
CA THR A 50 1.19 9.85 -1.09
C THR A 50 -0.25 9.40 -0.91
N VAL A 51 -0.93 9.84 0.14
CA VAL A 51 -2.35 9.50 0.38
C VAL A 51 -3.26 10.09 -0.70
N GLU A 52 -2.97 11.32 -1.17
CA GLU A 52 -3.72 11.92 -2.27
C GLU A 52 -3.53 11.17 -3.59
N PHE A 53 -2.30 10.75 -3.89
CA PHE A 53 -2.00 9.94 -5.06
C PHE A 53 -2.72 8.59 -5.03
N LEU A 54 -2.62 7.86 -3.90
CA LEU A 54 -3.31 6.60 -3.70
C LEU A 54 -4.82 6.77 -3.83
N GLY A 55 -5.37 7.80 -3.18
CA GLY A 55 -6.80 8.11 -3.30
C GLY A 55 -7.23 8.41 -4.73
N PHE A 56 -6.44 9.17 -5.50
CA PHE A 56 -6.76 9.44 -6.90
C PHE A 56 -6.77 8.16 -7.75
N TRP A 57 -5.78 7.30 -7.58
CA TRP A 57 -5.73 6.01 -8.26
C TRP A 57 -6.96 5.16 -7.93
N GLU A 58 -7.33 5.06 -6.64
CA GLU A 58 -8.53 4.32 -6.22
C GLU A 58 -9.81 4.89 -6.85
N LYS A 59 -9.95 6.22 -6.94
CA LYS A 59 -11.12 6.83 -7.58
C LYS A 59 -11.28 6.44 -9.05
N LEU A 60 -10.16 6.25 -9.75
CA LEU A 60 -10.17 5.88 -11.18
C LEU A 60 -10.41 4.38 -11.39
N HIS A 61 -9.90 3.53 -10.49
CA HIS A 61 -9.82 2.09 -10.73
C HIS A 61 -10.70 1.24 -9.80
N ASN A 62 -11.31 1.83 -8.76
CA ASN A 62 -12.09 1.11 -7.76
C ASN A 62 -13.52 1.68 -7.64
N PRO A 63 -14.51 1.07 -8.32
CA PRO A 63 -15.91 1.48 -8.22
C PRO A 63 -16.50 1.40 -6.80
N ASN A 64 -15.93 0.56 -5.93
CA ASN A 64 -16.41 0.33 -4.56
C ASN A 64 -15.67 1.19 -3.51
N PHE A 65 -14.87 2.16 -3.95
CA PHE A 65 -14.09 3.01 -3.08
C PHE A 65 -14.97 3.87 -2.16
N ASN A 66 -14.68 3.87 -0.87
CA ASN A 66 -15.40 4.67 0.11
C ASN A 66 -14.81 6.09 0.21
N TYR A 67 -15.37 7.00 -0.58
CA TYR A 67 -15.01 8.41 -0.65
C TYR A 67 -15.17 9.16 0.68
N GLY A 68 -16.16 8.79 1.50
CA GLY A 68 -16.45 9.43 2.78
C GLY A 68 -15.33 9.19 3.78
N GLU A 69 -14.99 7.92 4.02
CA GLU A 69 -13.87 7.56 4.89
C GLU A 69 -12.54 8.09 4.33
N PHE A 70 -12.34 8.07 3.01
CA PHE A 70 -11.16 8.67 2.40
C PHE A 70 -11.03 10.16 2.71
N ALA A 71 -12.11 10.95 2.63
CA ALA A 71 -12.08 12.37 2.97
C ALA A 71 -11.68 12.60 4.44
N VAL A 72 -12.19 11.77 5.36
CA VAL A 72 -11.81 11.79 6.78
C VAL A 72 -10.32 11.52 6.96
N ILE A 73 -9.79 10.47 6.30
CA ILE A 73 -8.36 10.14 6.36
C ILE A 73 -7.53 11.28 5.78
N LYS A 74 -7.87 11.75 4.57
CA LYS A 74 -7.18 12.86 3.88
C LYS A 74 -7.10 14.12 4.73
N SER A 75 -8.16 14.45 5.48
CA SER A 75 -8.17 15.62 6.37
C SER A 75 -7.21 15.52 7.56
N LYS A 76 -6.86 14.30 7.98
CA LYS A 76 -5.97 14.02 9.12
C LYS A 76 -4.53 13.73 8.69
N THR A 77 -4.32 13.27 7.46
CA THR A 77 -2.99 13.01 6.90
C THR A 77 -2.14 14.29 6.85
N GLY A 78 -0.87 14.17 7.25
CA GLY A 78 0.05 15.30 7.40
C GLY A 78 0.16 15.82 8.84
N LEU A 79 -0.76 15.44 9.74
CA LEU A 79 -0.61 15.69 11.17
C LEU A 79 0.39 14.69 11.77
N ASN A 80 1.38 15.19 12.53
CA ASN A 80 2.40 14.35 13.17
C ASN A 80 1.80 13.30 14.11
N SER A 81 0.67 13.61 14.74
CA SER A 81 -0.06 12.73 15.65
C SER A 81 -0.90 11.66 14.95
N TYR A 82 -1.20 11.83 13.66
CA TYR A 82 -2.06 10.90 12.93
C TYR A 82 -1.23 9.76 12.33
N LYS A 83 -1.68 8.53 12.59
CA LYS A 83 -1.11 7.30 12.02
C LYS A 83 -2.25 6.40 11.60
N ILE A 84 -2.11 5.77 10.44
CA ILE A 84 -3.03 4.73 9.96
C ILE A 84 -2.22 3.58 9.38
N SER A 85 -2.63 2.34 9.68
CA SER A 85 -2.01 1.15 9.09
C SER A 85 -2.59 0.86 7.72
N VAL A 86 -1.86 0.12 6.87
CA VAL A 86 -2.36 -0.33 5.56
C VAL A 86 -3.63 -1.18 5.72
N LYS A 87 -3.70 -2.03 6.75
CA LYS A 87 -4.90 -2.85 7.05
C LYS A 87 -6.11 -1.96 7.33
N GLU A 88 -5.92 -0.90 8.11
CA GLU A 88 -7.00 0.01 8.48
C GLU A 88 -7.42 0.91 7.31
N TRP A 89 -6.46 1.39 6.51
CA TRP A 89 -6.71 2.09 5.25
C TRP A 89 -7.65 1.26 4.36
N VAL A 90 -7.26 0.03 4.02
CA VAL A 90 -8.06 -0.87 3.18
C VAL A 90 -9.44 -1.13 3.79
N LYS A 91 -9.51 -1.39 5.10
CA LYS A 91 -10.79 -1.66 5.78
C LYS A 91 -11.75 -0.46 5.72
N LYS A 92 -11.24 0.76 5.86
CA LYS A 92 -12.06 1.98 5.87
C LYS A 92 -12.46 2.42 4.47
N THR A 93 -11.54 2.37 3.53
CA THR A 93 -11.72 2.95 2.19
C THR A 93 -12.15 1.94 1.13
N ASN A 94 -12.17 0.64 1.45
CA ASN A 94 -12.29 -0.45 0.48
C ASN A 94 -11.21 -0.40 -0.62
N ALA A 95 -10.04 0.18 -0.32
CA ALA A 95 -8.95 0.30 -1.28
C ALA A 95 -8.49 -1.07 -1.81
N ILE A 96 -8.20 -1.14 -3.10
CA ILE A 96 -7.72 -2.36 -3.78
C ILE A 96 -6.25 -2.25 -4.23
N GLY A 97 -5.70 -1.05 -4.32
CA GLY A 97 -4.33 -0.79 -4.79
C GLY A 97 -3.24 -1.05 -3.77
N LEU A 98 -3.60 -1.18 -2.49
CA LEU A 98 -2.69 -1.61 -1.43
C LEU A 98 -3.26 -2.81 -0.69
N LYS A 99 -2.40 -3.79 -0.39
CA LYS A 99 -2.78 -4.97 0.37
C LYS A 99 -1.77 -5.27 1.46
N ALA A 100 -2.26 -5.42 2.69
CA ALA A 100 -1.48 -5.97 3.78
C ALA A 100 -1.65 -7.48 3.83
N ALA A 101 -0.58 -8.23 3.56
CA ALA A 101 -0.51 -9.66 3.86
C ALA A 101 0.12 -9.86 5.25
N ALA A 102 -0.41 -10.79 6.04
CA ALA A 102 0.28 -11.22 7.24
C ALA A 102 1.57 -11.98 6.85
N GLY A 103 2.67 -11.71 7.54
CA GLY A 103 3.89 -12.51 7.41
C GLY A 103 3.73 -13.89 8.03
N GLN A 104 4.73 -14.76 7.86
CA GLN A 104 4.77 -16.08 8.50
C GLN A 104 4.87 -16.02 10.03
N TYR A 105 5.20 -14.87 10.60
CA TYR A 105 5.20 -14.62 12.03
C TYR A 105 4.15 -13.53 12.28
N GLY A 106 2.99 -13.96 12.78
CA GLY A 106 1.88 -13.09 13.16
C GLY A 106 2.19 -12.29 14.40
#